data_AF-A0A0F7PR15-F1
#
_entry.id   AF-A0A0F7PR15-F1
#
_cell.length_a   1.000
_cell.length_b   1.000
_cell.length_c   1.000
_cell.angle_alpha   90.00
_cell.angle_beta   90.00
_cell.angle_gamma   90.00
#
_symmetry.space_group_name_H-M   'P 1'
#
loop_
_entity.id
_entity.type
_entity.pdbx_description
1 polymer ?
#
loop_
_entity_poly.entity_id
_entity_poly.type
_entity_poly.pdbx_seq_one_letter_code
_entity_poly.pdbx_strand_id
1 'polypeptide(L)'
;MGNYDFARAISTFAASTVASKKRKFDKQLAGLLCAPTSCDLAQKLQAKIGRARDQLLTFCDYPGEVDVTNNTSERKLRPWVIQRKVTNGYRAMWAAQAEANIRTTVDTARLKGANPFQVIASVLA
;
A
#
# COMPACT_ATOMS: atom_id res chain seq x y z
N MET A 1 -2.36 -16.30 21.67
CA MET A 1 -2.50 -14.94 21.09
C MET A 1 -2.32 -15.07 19.59
N GLY A 2 -3.42 -14.96 18.84
CA GLY A 2 -3.43 -15.15 17.39
C GLY A 2 -2.76 -13.96 16.68
N ASN A 3 -2.32 -14.13 15.44
CA ASN A 3 -1.62 -13.06 14.70
C ASN A 3 -2.46 -11.78 14.55
N TYR A 4 -3.80 -11.88 14.59
CA TYR A 4 -4.71 -10.73 14.57
C TYR A 4 -4.67 -9.88 15.85
N ASP A 5 -4.31 -10.47 16.99
CA ASP A 5 -4.20 -9.75 18.26
C ASP A 5 -2.99 -8.82 18.26
N PHE A 6 -1.88 -9.25 17.64
CA PHE A 6 -0.69 -8.41 17.47
C PHE A 6 -0.97 -7.20 16.60
N ALA A 7 -1.66 -7.42 15.46
CA ALA A 7 -2.03 -6.35 14.54
C ALA A 7 -2.89 -5.27 15.23
N ARG A 8 -3.92 -5.67 15.99
CA ARG A 8 -4.82 -4.73 16.65
C ARG A 8 -4.17 -3.96 17.80
N ALA A 9 -3.21 -4.56 18.49
CA ALA A 9 -2.56 -3.98 19.66
C ALA A 9 -1.14 -3.45 19.35
N ILE A 10 -0.76 -3.30 18.07
CA ILE A 10 0.64 -3.00 17.72
C ILE A 10 1.17 -1.71 18.38
N SER A 11 0.30 -0.70 18.53
CA SER A 11 0.64 0.58 19.16
C SER A 11 0.84 0.50 20.68
N THR A 12 0.44 -0.60 21.34
CA THR A 12 0.55 -0.77 22.79
C THR A 12 1.79 -1.59 23.21
N PHE A 13 2.48 -2.23 22.26
CA PHE A 13 3.68 -3.00 22.54
C PHE A 13 4.94 -2.13 22.61
N ALA A 14 5.93 -2.57 23.39
CA ALA A 14 7.25 -1.97 23.38
C ALA A 14 7.91 -2.11 21.99
N ALA A 15 8.71 -1.10 21.60
CA ALA A 15 9.41 -1.08 20.31
C ALA A 15 10.28 -2.34 20.08
N SER A 16 10.92 -2.85 21.14
CA SER A 16 11.71 -4.09 21.09
C SER A 16 10.85 -5.33 20.75
N THR A 17 9.62 -5.39 21.27
CA THR A 17 8.66 -6.46 20.97
C THR A 17 8.21 -6.37 19.51
N VAL A 18 7.87 -5.19 19.02
CA VAL A 18 7.47 -4.97 17.61
C VAL A 18 8.61 -5.35 16.67
N ALA A 19 9.85 -4.92 16.95
CA ALA A 19 11.02 -5.28 16.16
C ALA A 19 11.29 -6.80 16.15
N SER A 20 11.13 -7.47 17.30
CA SER A 20 11.26 -8.93 17.39
C SER A 20 10.21 -9.65 16.54
N LYS A 21 8.96 -9.18 16.58
CA LYS A 21 7.86 -9.71 15.77
C LYS A 21 8.07 -9.46 14.28
N LYS A 22 8.49 -8.26 13.88
CA LYS A 22 8.85 -7.92 12.50
C LYS A 22 9.90 -8.90 11.96
N ARG A 23 11.01 -9.09 12.67
CA ARG A 23 12.06 -10.06 12.30
C ARG A 23 11.53 -11.49 12.14
N LYS A 24 10.62 -11.91 13.02
CA LYS A 24 9.98 -13.23 12.92
C LYS A 24 9.14 -13.35 11.64
N PHE A 25 8.35 -12.34 11.31
CA PHE A 25 7.56 -12.32 10.08
C PHE A 25 8.43 -12.25 8.84
N ASP A 26 9.49 -11.45 8.84
CA ASP A 26 10.47 -11.39 7.73
C ASP A 26 11.10 -12.76 7.46
N LYS A 27 11.47 -13.49 8.52
CA LYS A 27 12.04 -14.84 8.39
C LYS A 27 11.01 -15.83 7.81
N GLN A 28 9.76 -15.76 8.26
CA GLN A 28 8.68 -16.60 7.72
C GLN A 28 8.41 -16.29 6.25
N LEU A 29 8.35 -14.99 5.91
CA LEU A 29 8.15 -14.53 4.54
C LEU A 29 9.30 -14.98 3.63
N ALA A 30 10.55 -14.86 4.07
CA ALA A 30 11.70 -15.36 3.32
C ALA A 30 11.59 -16.87 3.07
N GLY A 31 11.17 -17.65 4.07
CA GLY A 31 10.92 -19.08 3.90
C GLY A 31 9.86 -19.39 2.85
N LEU A 32 8.74 -18.64 2.84
CA LEU A 32 7.67 -18.80 1.85
C LEU A 32 8.10 -18.41 0.43
N LEU A 33 8.90 -17.35 0.30
CA LEU A 33 9.41 -16.87 -0.98
C LEU A 33 10.47 -17.80 -1.58
N CYS A 34 11.25 -18.50 -0.75
CA CYS A 34 12.25 -19.47 -1.19
C CYS A 34 11.70 -20.90 -1.34
N ALA A 35 10.45 -21.16 -0.95
CA ALA A 35 9.86 -22.49 -1.03
C ALA A 35 9.81 -22.96 -2.50
N PRO A 36 10.40 -24.13 -2.84
CA PRO A 36 10.37 -24.61 -4.21
C PRO A 36 8.92 -24.92 -4.62
N THR A 37 8.56 -24.53 -5.83
CA THR A 37 7.23 -24.82 -6.38
C THR A 37 7.31 -25.05 -7.89
N SER A 38 6.64 -26.11 -8.34
CA SER A 38 6.47 -26.45 -9.75
C SER A 38 5.23 -25.81 -10.38
N CYS A 39 4.44 -25.07 -9.60
CA CYS A 39 3.22 -24.42 -10.07
C CYS A 39 3.50 -22.99 -10.53
N ASP A 40 3.28 -22.70 -11.81
CA ASP A 40 3.47 -21.37 -12.40
C ASP A 40 2.73 -20.26 -11.66
N LEU A 41 1.52 -20.53 -11.17
CA LEU A 41 0.74 -19.56 -10.41
C LEU A 41 1.42 -19.23 -9.07
N ALA A 42 1.95 -20.24 -8.38
CA ALA A 42 2.67 -20.06 -7.14
C ALA A 42 3.97 -19.28 -7.37
N GLN A 43 4.71 -19.56 -8.45
CA GLN A 43 5.91 -18.79 -8.83
C GLN A 43 5.58 -17.32 -9.11
N LYS A 44 4.50 -17.05 -9.86
CA LYS A 44 4.04 -15.68 -10.12
C LYS A 44 3.64 -14.95 -8.83
N LEU A 45 3.00 -15.66 -7.90
CA LEU A 45 2.63 -15.11 -6.60
C LEU A 45 3.87 -14.82 -5.74
N GLN A 46 4.82 -15.75 -5.64
CA GLN A 46 6.11 -15.55 -4.96
C GLN A 46 6.85 -14.34 -5.54
N ALA A 47 6.95 -14.24 -6.87
CA ALA A 47 7.60 -13.09 -7.51
C ALA A 47 6.89 -11.76 -7.20
N LYS A 48 5.55 -11.75 -7.19
CA LYS A 48 4.76 -10.56 -6.85
C LYS A 48 4.95 -10.13 -5.40
N ILE A 49 4.88 -11.08 -4.46
CA ILE A 49 5.09 -10.83 -3.03
C ILE A 49 6.55 -10.40 -2.80
N GLY A 50 7.52 -11.05 -3.45
CA GLY A 50 8.94 -10.73 -3.36
C GLY A 50 9.25 -9.28 -3.78
N ARG A 51 8.64 -8.79 -4.87
CA ARG A 51 8.77 -7.38 -5.28
C ARG A 51 8.20 -6.38 -4.26
N ALA A 52 7.23 -6.79 -3.47
CA ALA A 52 6.60 -5.95 -2.46
C ALA A 52 7.16 -6.17 -1.05
N ARG A 53 8.16 -7.06 -0.88
CA ARG A 53 8.63 -7.55 0.43
C ARG A 53 8.88 -6.42 1.44
N ASP A 54 9.62 -5.40 1.03
CA ASP A 54 10.03 -4.31 1.92
C ASP A 54 8.87 -3.38 2.33
N GLN A 55 7.71 -3.51 1.69
CA GLN A 55 6.49 -2.72 1.95
C GLN A 55 5.45 -3.48 2.80
N LEU A 56 5.57 -4.80 2.94
CA LEU A 56 4.52 -5.62 3.59
C LEU A 56 4.43 -5.39 5.10
N LEU A 57 5.53 -4.98 5.75
CA LEU A 57 5.61 -4.81 7.20
C LEU A 57 5.81 -3.34 7.62
N THR A 58 5.53 -2.38 6.74
CA THR A 58 5.70 -0.94 7.04
C THR A 58 4.92 -0.49 8.28
N PHE A 59 3.78 -1.11 8.60
CA PHE A 59 3.01 -0.83 9.83
C PHE A 59 3.77 -1.17 11.12
N CYS A 60 4.80 -2.02 11.06
CA CYS A 60 5.68 -2.29 12.19
C CYS A 60 6.71 -1.16 12.42
N ASP A 61 7.07 -0.43 11.36
CA ASP A 61 8.01 0.69 11.41
C ASP A 61 7.32 2.00 11.84
N TYR A 62 6.03 2.12 11.54
CA TYR A 62 5.20 3.27 11.89
C TYR A 62 3.91 2.86 12.62
N PRO A 63 3.99 2.28 13.83
CA PRO A 63 2.81 1.81 14.56
C PRO A 63 1.82 2.94 14.84
N GLY A 64 0.56 2.75 14.44
CA GLY A 64 -0.51 3.73 14.65
C GLY A 64 -0.59 4.84 13.61
N GLU A 65 0.49 5.10 12.87
CA GLU A 65 0.48 6.01 11.71
C GLU A 65 0.08 5.28 10.42
N VAL A 66 0.56 4.03 10.26
CA VAL A 66 0.19 3.16 9.15
C VAL A 66 -0.74 2.06 9.66
N ASP A 67 -1.93 2.00 9.07
CA ASP A 67 -2.93 0.96 9.35
C ASP A 67 -2.34 -0.42 9.00
N VAL A 68 -2.59 -1.40 9.87
CA VAL A 68 -2.15 -2.79 9.65
C VAL A 68 -2.93 -3.44 8.51
N THR A 69 -4.09 -2.88 8.17
CA THR A 69 -4.89 -3.30 7.02
C THR A 69 -4.77 -2.32 5.86
N ASN A 70 -5.00 -2.81 4.64
CA ASN A 70 -5.04 -1.96 3.44
C ASN A 70 -6.36 -1.17 3.29
N ASN A 71 -7.30 -1.26 4.24
CA ASN A 71 -8.65 -0.70 4.10
C ASN A 71 -8.63 0.82 3.87
N THR A 72 -7.71 1.55 4.52
CA THR A 72 -7.54 2.98 4.29
C THR A 72 -7.13 3.28 2.84
N SER A 73 -6.19 2.51 2.30
CA SER A 73 -5.74 2.63 0.90
C SER A 73 -6.86 2.25 -0.07
N GLU A 74 -7.57 1.15 0.17
CA GLU A 74 -8.72 0.74 -0.65
C GLU A 74 -9.81 1.81 -0.65
N ARG A 75 -10.15 2.38 0.52
CA ARG A 75 -11.13 3.44 0.65
C ARG A 75 -10.76 4.68 -0.16
N LYS A 76 -9.47 5.07 -0.17
CA LYS A 76 -8.96 6.16 -1.02
C LYS A 76 -9.08 5.84 -2.52
N LEU A 77 -8.98 4.57 -2.91
CA LEU A 77 -9.15 4.11 -4.29
C LEU A 77 -10.61 3.96 -4.73
N ARG A 78 -11.60 3.85 -3.83
CA ARG A 78 -13.01 3.61 -4.22
C ARG A 78 -13.58 4.65 -5.19
N PRO A 79 -13.41 5.97 -4.97
CA PRO A 79 -13.93 6.98 -5.90
C PRO A 79 -13.40 6.81 -7.33
N TRP A 80 -12.17 6.31 -7.47
CA TRP A 80 -11.55 6.01 -8.75
C TRP A 80 -12.17 4.84 -9.48
N VAL A 81 -12.33 3.72 -8.78
CA VAL A 81 -12.90 2.51 -9.36
C VAL A 81 -14.33 2.78 -9.81
N ILE A 82 -15.08 3.60 -9.04
CA ILE A 82 -16.42 4.06 -9.41
C ILE A 82 -16.38 4.92 -10.68
N GLN A 83 -15.55 5.97 -10.71
CA GLN A 83 -15.45 6.84 -11.88
C GLN A 83 -15.08 6.06 -13.15
N ARG A 84 -14.06 5.19 -13.08
CA ARG A 84 -13.65 4.35 -14.20
C ARG A 84 -14.78 3.44 -14.72
N LYS A 85 -15.64 2.94 -13.83
CA LYS A 85 -16.82 2.15 -14.23
C LYS A 85 -17.84 3.01 -14.96
N VAL A 86 -18.16 4.19 -14.43
CA VAL A 86 -19.14 5.11 -15.03
C VAL A 86 -18.68 5.61 -16.39
N THR A 87 -17.40 5.95 -16.54
CA THR A 87 -16.84 6.48 -17.79
C THR A 87 -16.43 5.41 -18.79
N ASN A 88 -16.56 4.12 -18.44
CA ASN A 88 -15.98 3.00 -19.18
C ASN A 88 -14.46 3.13 -19.41
N GLY A 89 -13.78 3.83 -18.50
CA GLY A 89 -12.35 4.07 -18.51
C GLY A 89 -11.84 4.95 -19.66
N TYR A 90 -10.53 5.01 -19.80
CA TYR A 90 -9.84 5.80 -20.82
C TYR A 90 -9.54 4.95 -22.05
N ARG A 91 -9.71 5.53 -23.25
CA ARG A 91 -9.37 4.89 -24.53
C ARG A 91 -7.94 5.15 -24.99
N ALA A 92 -7.25 6.09 -24.35
CA ALA A 92 -5.85 6.42 -24.63
C ALA A 92 -5.02 6.36 -23.35
N MET A 93 -3.83 5.77 -23.45
CA MET A 93 -2.90 5.64 -22.31
C MET A 93 -2.46 6.98 -21.74
N TRP A 94 -2.28 8.00 -22.59
CA TRP A 94 -1.92 9.34 -22.14
C TRP A 94 -2.99 9.94 -21.22
N ALA A 95 -4.27 9.72 -21.53
CA ALA A 95 -5.38 10.23 -20.73
C ALA A 95 -5.47 9.52 -19.37
N ALA A 96 -5.25 8.19 -19.36
CA ALA A 96 -5.17 7.41 -18.13
C ALA A 96 -4.01 7.89 -17.23
N GLN A 97 -2.85 8.17 -17.83
CA GLN A 97 -1.68 8.65 -17.09
C GLN A 97 -1.88 10.07 -16.57
N ALA A 98 -2.44 10.98 -17.39
CA ALA A 98 -2.74 12.35 -17.00
C ALA A 98 -3.68 12.38 -15.79
N GLU A 99 -4.76 11.59 -15.85
CA GLU A 99 -5.71 11.46 -14.75
C GLU A 99 -5.02 10.93 -13.48
N ALA A 100 -4.23 9.85 -13.59
CA ALA A 100 -3.49 9.29 -12.45
C ALA A 100 -2.54 10.31 -11.80
N ASN A 101 -1.85 11.12 -12.62
CA ASN A 101 -0.97 12.18 -12.16
C ASN A 101 -1.75 13.28 -11.43
N ILE A 102 -2.87 13.73 -11.99
CA ILE A 102 -3.71 14.78 -11.39
C ILE A 102 -4.17 14.35 -10.00
N ARG A 103 -4.76 13.16 -9.83
CA ARG A 103 -5.26 12.83 -8.49
C ARG A 103 -4.17 12.41 -7.53
N THR A 104 -3.06 11.83 -7.97
CA THR A 104 -1.89 11.63 -7.09
C THR A 104 -1.46 12.96 -6.49
N THR A 105 -1.42 14.01 -7.32
CA THR A 105 -1.10 15.38 -6.89
C THR A 105 -2.16 15.94 -5.94
N VAL A 106 -3.44 15.85 -6.30
CA VAL A 106 -4.56 16.36 -5.48
C VAL A 106 -4.68 15.63 -4.14
N ASP A 107 -4.60 14.31 -4.13
CA ASP A 107 -4.73 13.51 -2.91
C ASP A 107 -3.52 13.73 -1.99
N THR A 108 -2.32 13.89 -2.55
CA THR A 108 -1.13 14.27 -1.77
C THR A 108 -1.25 15.68 -1.20
N ALA A 109 -1.76 16.65 -1.97
CA ALA A 109 -2.01 18.01 -1.48
C ALA A 109 -3.00 18.00 -0.30
N ARG A 110 -4.11 17.26 -0.44
CA ARG A 110 -5.10 17.11 0.63
C ARG A 110 -4.51 16.46 1.89
N LEU A 111 -3.69 15.43 1.73
CA LEU A 111 -3.01 14.78 2.87
C LEU A 111 -2.03 15.72 3.58
N LYS A 112 -1.41 16.65 2.85
CA LYS A 112 -0.51 17.68 3.41
C LYS A 112 -1.25 18.92 3.92
N GLY A 113 -2.58 18.99 3.82
CA GLY A 113 -3.36 20.19 4.16
C GLY A 113 -3.16 21.36 3.19
N ALA A 114 -2.58 21.12 2.01
CA ALA A 114 -2.33 22.14 1.00
C ALA A 114 -3.54 22.32 0.06
N ASN A 115 -3.71 23.53 -0.48
CA ASN A 115 -4.75 23.80 -1.48
C ASN A 115 -4.41 23.09 -2.81
N PRO A 116 -5.22 22.15 -3.30
CA PRO A 116 -4.91 21.39 -4.51
C PRO A 116 -4.77 22.27 -5.77
N PHE A 117 -5.53 23.36 -5.88
CA PHE A 117 -5.43 24.27 -7.02
C PHE A 117 -4.07 24.95 -7.07
N GLN A 118 -3.57 25.44 -5.94
CA GLN A 118 -2.24 26.05 -5.86
C GLN A 118 -1.14 25.04 -6.19
N VAL A 119 -1.26 23.80 -5.70
CA VAL A 119 -0.29 22.75 -6.01
C VAL A 119 -0.29 22.43 -7.50
N ILE A 120 -1.46 22.28 -8.14
CA ILE A 120 -1.55 22.04 -9.58
C ILE A 120 -0.93 23.21 -10.36
N ALA A 121 -1.30 24.45 -10.02
CA ALA A 121 -0.77 25.64 -10.67
C ALA A 121 0.76 25.72 -10.57
N SER A 122 1.33 25.36 -9.41
CA SER A 122 2.79 25.38 -9.20
C SER A 122 3.58 24.35 -10.02
N VAL A 123 2.93 23.25 -10.43
CA VAL A 123 3.58 22.20 -11.25
C VAL A 123 3.50 22.51 -12.74
N LEU A 124 2.54 23.35 -13.15
CA LEU A 124 2.32 23.75 -14.55
C LEU A 124 3.01 25.07 -14.93
N ALA A 125 3.46 25.84 -13.93
CA ALA A 125 4.24 27.07 -14.11
C ALA A 125 5.69 26.75 -14.50
#